data_AF-A0AAV6YSP6-F1
#
_entry.id   AF-A0AAV6YSP6-F1
#
_cell.length_a   1.000
_cell.length_b   1.000
_cell.length_c   1.000
_cell.angle_alpha   90.00
_cell.angle_beta   90.00
_cell.angle_gamma   90.00
#
_symmetry.space_group_name_H-M   'P 1'
#
loop_
_entity.id
_entity.type
_entity.pdbx_description
1 polymer ?
#
loop_
_entity_poly.entity_id
_entity_poly.type
_entity_poly.pdbx_seq_one_letter_code
_entity_poly.pdbx_strand_id
1 'polypeptide(L)'
;WKTTLEDFCLNEFSVKTRHFHCCKKSGSQRESCFNDDAPNPNYVMSAALQEVSSEVRAVVGSPRGLKPCPHNSPTCQEMTDSRYKLSDLAFPPGEPKSSNIQNICKLRKYRPLYTDNHMPDSGHSHYVRRVKTIQRMEGEFKKCCKTEDVACAHSGWKKVLGKFCAKEQIVKTKHHECCKKKDQSSMYSCFASEAPYPEYDREVVVLDLGNITEDGLHKICGDSKLLTKQKQMPFLVSGLKTSCCPLPLDKKMGCTAEQVRVRPSELQLPA
;
A
#
# COMPACT_ATOMS: atom_id res chain seq x y z
N TRP A 1 -41.13 3.26 5.34
CA TRP A 1 -40.69 4.61 5.77
C TRP A 1 -40.39 4.66 7.26
N LYS A 2 -41.38 4.56 8.16
CA LYS A 2 -41.16 4.59 9.64
C LYS A 2 -40.14 3.55 10.14
N THR A 3 -40.33 2.28 9.77
CA THR A 3 -39.40 1.18 10.09
C THR A 3 -37.98 1.44 9.57
N THR A 4 -37.86 2.02 8.38
CA THR A 4 -36.56 2.37 7.78
C THR A 4 -35.85 3.48 8.56
N LEU A 5 -36.58 4.46 9.10
CA LEU A 5 -36.03 5.50 9.97
C LEU A 5 -35.61 4.93 11.33
N GLU A 6 -36.35 3.95 11.85
CA GLU A 6 -35.97 3.22 13.08
C GLU A 6 -34.67 2.44 12.89
N ASP A 7 -34.56 1.66 11.81
CA ASP A 7 -33.35 0.92 11.46
C ASP A 7 -32.15 1.85 11.22
N PHE A 8 -32.38 2.98 10.55
CA PHE A 8 -31.36 4.01 10.38
C PHE A 8 -30.84 4.52 11.73
N CYS A 9 -31.74 4.85 12.66
CA CYS A 9 -31.34 5.31 13.98
C CYS A 9 -30.65 4.23 14.82
N LEU A 10 -31.11 2.98 14.77
CA LEU A 10 -30.43 1.86 15.44
C LEU A 10 -28.99 1.67 14.94
N ASN A 11 -28.80 1.79 13.63
CA ASN A 11 -27.46 1.73 13.03
C ASN A 11 -26.60 2.94 13.39
N GLU A 12 -27.18 4.15 13.42
CA GLU A 12 -26.50 5.38 13.84
C GLU A 12 -26.00 5.30 15.29
N PHE A 13 -26.74 4.68 16.21
CA PHE A 13 -26.30 4.47 17.60
C PHE A 13 -25.27 3.35 17.77
N SER A 14 -25.16 2.44 16.80
CA SER A 14 -24.17 1.37 16.79
C SER A 14 -22.76 1.86 16.40
N VAL A 15 -22.66 3.02 15.74
CA VAL A 15 -21.40 3.61 15.31
C VAL A 15 -20.93 4.71 16.26
N LYS A 16 -19.61 4.83 16.48
CA LYS A 16 -18.99 5.82 17.38
C LYS A 16 -18.86 7.21 16.72
N THR A 17 -19.93 7.69 16.09
CA THR A 17 -20.00 9.01 15.44
C THR A 17 -21.12 9.85 16.06
N ARG A 18 -21.16 11.15 15.75
CA ARG A 18 -22.27 12.01 16.19
C ARG A 18 -23.55 11.58 15.48
N HIS A 19 -24.49 11.03 16.24
CA HIS A 19 -25.77 10.54 15.72
C HIS A 19 -26.58 11.66 15.09
N PHE A 20 -27.26 11.35 13.99
CA PHE A 20 -28.21 12.25 13.36
C PHE A 20 -29.23 12.79 14.37
N HIS A 21 -29.46 14.11 14.38
CA HIS A 21 -30.15 14.77 15.49
C HIS A 21 -31.61 14.32 15.65
N CYS A 22 -32.32 14.00 14.56
CA CYS A 22 -33.68 13.45 14.61
C CYS A 22 -33.75 12.07 15.28
N CYS A 23 -32.68 11.27 15.25
CA CYS A 23 -32.63 9.97 15.92
C CYS A 23 -32.67 10.05 17.45
N LYS A 24 -32.45 11.23 18.03
CA LYS A 24 -32.58 11.48 19.47
C LYS A 24 -34.04 11.66 19.93
N LYS A 25 -34.98 11.81 18.99
CA LYS A 25 -36.43 11.88 19.27
C LYS A 25 -37.04 10.48 19.20
N SER A 26 -38.25 10.30 19.71
CA SER A 26 -38.96 9.01 19.74
C SER A 26 -40.36 9.12 19.13
N GLY A 27 -40.85 8.04 18.53
CA GLY A 27 -42.20 7.95 17.95
C GLY A 27 -42.49 9.03 16.90
N SER A 28 -43.68 9.62 16.95
CA SER A 28 -44.15 10.64 15.99
C SER A 28 -43.26 11.89 15.93
N GLN A 29 -42.58 12.26 17.02
CA GLN A 29 -41.67 13.41 17.02
C GLN A 29 -40.41 13.17 16.18
N ARG A 30 -39.96 11.91 16.10
CA ARG A 30 -38.85 11.50 15.23
C ARG A 30 -39.28 11.62 13.77
N GLU A 31 -40.46 11.10 13.46
CA GLU A 31 -41.02 11.12 12.11
C GLU A 31 -41.21 12.55 11.57
N SER A 32 -41.81 13.45 12.36
CA SER A 32 -41.96 14.86 11.98
C SER A 32 -40.60 15.49 11.71
N CYS A 33 -39.62 15.28 12.58
CA CYS A 33 -38.27 15.81 12.41
C CYS A 33 -37.63 15.38 11.08
N PHE A 34 -37.78 14.10 10.69
CA PHE A 34 -37.25 13.62 9.40
C PHE A 34 -38.03 14.17 8.20
N ASN A 35 -39.32 14.42 8.35
CA ASN A 35 -40.14 15.01 7.30
C ASN A 35 -39.82 16.51 7.11
N ASP A 36 -39.62 17.23 8.21
CA ASP A 36 -39.32 18.65 8.23
C ASP A 36 -37.87 18.93 7.76
N ASP A 37 -36.93 18.02 8.09
CA ASP A 37 -35.51 18.11 7.70
C ASP A 37 -35.23 17.47 6.33
N ALA A 38 -36.26 16.98 5.62
CA ALA A 38 -36.12 16.34 4.31
C ALA A 38 -35.72 17.38 3.25
N PRO A 39 -34.51 17.29 2.63
CA PRO A 39 -34.08 18.26 1.63
C PRO A 39 -34.86 18.15 0.31
N ASN A 40 -35.50 17.01 0.08
CA ASN A 40 -36.35 16.73 -1.07
C ASN A 40 -37.62 16.01 -0.59
N PRO A 41 -38.58 16.75 0.02
CA PRO A 41 -39.75 16.15 0.66
C PRO A 41 -40.68 15.44 -0.33
N ASN A 42 -40.63 15.82 -1.61
CA ASN A 42 -41.44 15.22 -2.67
C ASN A 42 -40.68 14.19 -3.53
N TYR A 43 -39.45 13.82 -3.13
CA TYR A 43 -38.58 12.86 -3.81
C TYR A 43 -38.53 13.06 -5.34
N VAL A 44 -38.45 14.31 -5.79
CA VAL A 44 -38.40 14.62 -7.22
C VAL A 44 -37.00 14.28 -7.72
N MET A 45 -36.88 13.36 -8.68
CA MET A 45 -35.61 13.07 -9.34
C MET A 45 -35.27 14.20 -10.32
N SER A 46 -34.46 15.17 -9.89
CA SER A 46 -33.97 16.21 -10.79
C SER A 46 -32.65 15.81 -11.45
N ALA A 47 -32.75 15.32 -12.69
CA ALA A 47 -31.65 15.33 -13.66
C ALA A 47 -31.55 16.68 -14.40
N ALA A 48 -32.16 17.75 -13.87
CA ALA A 48 -32.13 19.07 -14.47
C ALA A 48 -31.94 20.12 -13.37
N LEU A 49 -30.74 20.67 -13.28
CA LEU A 49 -30.56 22.01 -12.75
C LEU A 49 -30.37 22.93 -13.94
N GLN A 50 -31.27 23.88 -14.16
CA GLN A 50 -30.84 25.21 -14.57
C GLN A 50 -31.89 26.28 -14.28
N GLU A 51 -31.38 27.33 -13.63
CA GLU A 51 -31.90 28.70 -13.50
C GLU A 51 -33.17 28.92 -12.67
N VAL A 52 -33.03 29.51 -11.47
CA VAL A 52 -33.48 30.90 -11.19
C VAL A 52 -32.71 31.50 -10.00
N SER A 53 -32.18 32.71 -10.23
CA SER A 53 -31.90 33.85 -9.34
C SER A 53 -31.53 33.68 -7.86
N SER A 54 -30.42 34.32 -7.54
CA SER A 54 -30.12 34.99 -6.27
C SER A 54 -31.33 35.63 -5.61
N GLU A 55 -31.50 35.35 -4.31
CA GLU A 55 -31.74 36.28 -3.19
C GLU A 55 -32.46 35.54 -2.05
N VAL A 56 -31.73 35.29 -0.97
CA VAL A 56 -32.13 35.32 0.46
C VAL A 56 -31.03 34.59 1.26
N ARG A 57 -30.17 35.35 1.92
CA ARG A 57 -29.42 34.93 3.13
C ARG A 57 -30.48 34.78 4.24
N ALA A 58 -30.50 33.73 5.07
CA ALA A 58 -29.59 33.60 6.21
C ALA A 58 -29.82 32.30 7.00
N VAL A 59 -28.71 31.66 7.38
CA VAL A 59 -28.39 31.09 8.71
C VAL A 59 -29.23 29.89 9.21
N VAL A 60 -28.81 28.66 8.86
CA VAL A 60 -28.68 27.52 9.81
C VAL A 60 -27.51 26.63 9.35
N GLY A 61 -26.72 26.16 10.31
CA GLY A 61 -25.38 25.60 10.15
C GLY A 61 -25.26 24.37 9.25
N SER A 62 -24.48 24.55 8.18
CA SER A 62 -23.95 23.49 7.34
C SER A 62 -23.11 22.49 8.15
N PRO A 63 -23.12 21.18 7.83
CA PRO A 63 -22.01 20.31 8.22
C PRO A 63 -20.73 20.96 7.69
N ARG A 64 -19.59 20.78 8.36
CA ARG A 64 -18.30 21.15 7.76
C ARG A 64 -18.05 20.22 6.57
N GLY A 65 -18.71 20.52 5.46
CA GLY A 65 -18.37 20.04 4.14
C GLY A 65 -16.98 20.57 3.85
N LEU A 66 -16.05 19.65 3.62
CA LEU A 66 -14.79 19.97 2.98
C LEU A 66 -15.16 20.69 1.68
N LYS A 67 -14.86 21.99 1.60
CA LYS A 67 -15.02 22.75 0.36
C LYS A 67 -14.15 22.07 -0.71
N PRO A 68 -14.60 21.95 -1.96
CA PRO A 68 -13.72 21.63 -3.08
C PRO A 68 -12.57 22.64 -3.08
N CYS A 69 -11.33 22.15 -3.13
CA CYS A 69 -10.15 23.00 -3.13
C CYS A 69 -10.17 23.90 -4.38
N PRO A 70 -9.92 25.21 -4.23
CA PRO A 70 -9.76 26.09 -5.39
C PRO A 70 -8.54 25.67 -6.20
N HIS A 71 -8.69 25.66 -7.52
CA HIS A 71 -7.79 25.01 -8.49
C HIS A 71 -6.36 25.57 -8.55
N ASN A 72 -6.05 26.66 -7.83
CA ASN A 72 -4.77 27.38 -7.85
C ASN A 72 -4.18 27.67 -6.45
N SER A 73 -4.48 26.85 -5.43
CA SER A 73 -3.84 26.97 -4.10
C SER A 73 -2.62 26.06 -3.99
N PRO A 74 -1.38 26.58 -3.84
CA PRO A 74 -0.17 25.75 -3.71
C PRO A 74 -0.25 24.76 -2.53
N THR A 75 -0.97 25.14 -1.47
CA THR A 75 -1.13 24.36 -0.24
C THR A 75 -2.10 23.18 -0.38
N CYS A 76 -3.04 23.23 -1.33
CA CYS A 76 -3.96 22.12 -1.59
C CYS A 76 -3.42 21.14 -2.65
N GLN A 77 -2.49 21.60 -3.48
CA GLN A 77 -1.87 20.79 -4.53
C GLN A 77 -0.85 19.78 -3.97
N GLU A 78 -0.43 19.92 -2.70
CA GLU A 78 0.46 18.98 -2.00
C GLU A 78 -0.25 17.87 -1.20
N MET A 79 -1.59 17.90 -1.08
CA MET A 79 -2.34 16.86 -0.35
C MET A 79 -2.97 15.78 -1.24
N THR A 80 -2.74 15.84 -2.55
CA THR A 80 -3.15 14.79 -3.48
C THR A 80 -2.00 13.82 -3.72
N ASP A 81 -2.21 12.56 -3.36
CA ASP A 81 -1.50 11.39 -3.90
C ASP A 81 -0.01 11.17 -3.60
N SER A 82 0.72 12.09 -2.95
CA SER A 82 2.18 11.91 -2.85
C SER A 82 2.66 10.98 -1.74
N ARG A 83 1.91 10.80 -0.62
CA ARG A 83 2.40 10.00 0.52
C ARG A 83 2.05 8.51 0.48
N TYR A 84 1.08 8.11 -0.35
CA TYR A 84 0.57 6.73 -0.38
C TYR A 84 0.26 6.30 -1.80
N LYS A 85 1.27 6.17 -2.67
CA LYS A 85 1.03 5.60 -4.00
C LYS A 85 0.68 4.13 -3.82
N LEU A 86 -0.48 3.72 -4.35
CA LEU A 86 -0.84 2.30 -4.42
C LEU A 86 0.24 1.48 -5.13
N SER A 87 0.95 2.11 -6.08
CA SER A 87 2.09 1.58 -6.82
C SER A 87 3.28 1.20 -5.93
N ASP A 88 3.37 1.74 -4.72
CA ASP A 88 4.43 1.41 -3.76
C ASP A 88 4.10 0.14 -2.95
N LEU A 89 2.86 -0.34 -3.01
CA LEU A 89 2.49 -1.61 -2.42
C LEU A 89 2.85 -2.75 -3.37
N ALA A 90 3.65 -3.70 -2.90
CA ALA A 90 3.85 -4.99 -3.56
C ALA A 90 2.61 -5.89 -3.39
N PHE A 91 1.46 -5.43 -3.87
CA PHE A 91 0.18 -6.15 -3.82
C PHE A 91 -0.38 -6.33 -5.23
N PRO A 92 -0.86 -7.53 -5.58
CA PRO A 92 -0.90 -8.74 -4.75
C PRO A 92 0.46 -9.42 -4.59
N PRO A 93 0.66 -10.20 -3.50
CA PRO A 93 1.86 -11.04 -3.36
C PRO A 93 1.88 -12.16 -4.41
N GLY A 94 3.06 -12.46 -4.95
CA GLY A 94 3.28 -13.56 -5.89
C GLY A 94 2.88 -14.93 -5.36
N GLU A 95 2.58 -15.86 -6.25
CA GLU A 95 2.28 -17.24 -5.87
C GLU A 95 3.57 -17.97 -5.44
N PRO A 96 3.60 -18.64 -4.27
CA PRO A 96 4.73 -19.44 -3.84
C PRO A 96 4.99 -20.63 -4.76
N LYS A 97 6.23 -20.75 -5.23
CA LYS A 97 6.73 -21.79 -6.14
C LYS A 97 8.11 -22.24 -5.70
N SER A 98 8.58 -23.37 -6.24
CA SER A 98 9.96 -23.83 -6.01
C SER A 98 11.01 -22.82 -6.47
N SER A 99 10.73 -22.03 -7.51
CA SER A 99 11.64 -21.00 -8.04
C SER A 99 11.83 -19.83 -7.08
N ASN A 100 10.78 -19.40 -6.36
CA ASN A 100 10.79 -18.17 -5.57
C ASN A 100 10.83 -18.39 -4.05
N ILE A 101 10.71 -19.62 -3.55
CA ILE A 101 10.65 -19.89 -2.10
C ILE A 101 11.87 -19.38 -1.33
N GLN A 102 13.06 -19.46 -1.95
CA GLN A 102 14.28 -18.92 -1.35
C GLN A 102 14.21 -17.40 -1.23
N ASN A 103 13.67 -16.72 -2.23
CA ASN A 103 13.47 -15.27 -2.18
C ASN A 103 12.40 -14.92 -1.14
N ILE A 104 11.29 -15.66 -1.09
CA ILE A 104 10.23 -15.53 -0.07
C ILE A 104 10.84 -15.54 1.34
N CYS A 105 11.78 -16.45 1.61
CA CYS A 105 12.34 -16.64 2.94
C CYS A 105 13.57 -15.78 3.25
N LYS A 106 14.58 -15.78 2.38
CA LYS A 106 15.87 -15.12 2.62
C LYS A 106 15.78 -13.60 2.48
N LEU A 107 14.90 -13.10 1.61
CA LEU A 107 14.74 -11.67 1.37
C LEU A 107 13.71 -11.01 2.31
N ARG A 108 12.98 -11.80 3.10
CA ARG A 108 11.92 -11.32 3.98
C ARG A 108 12.33 -10.15 4.89
N LYS A 109 13.57 -10.12 5.37
CA LYS A 109 14.09 -9.06 6.26
C LYS A 109 14.31 -7.71 5.56
N TYR A 110 14.29 -7.67 4.23
CA TYR A 110 14.49 -6.46 3.43
C TYR A 110 13.18 -5.84 2.95
N ARG A 111 12.08 -6.59 2.98
CA ARG A 111 10.78 -6.08 2.54
C ARG A 111 10.28 -4.97 3.46
N PRO A 112 9.57 -3.96 2.93
CA PRO A 112 9.01 -2.88 3.73
C PRO A 112 8.15 -3.40 4.88
N LEU A 113 8.45 -2.94 6.08
CA LEU A 113 7.56 -3.08 7.22
C LEU A 113 6.55 -1.95 7.15
N TYR A 114 5.34 -2.25 6.70
CA TYR A 114 4.25 -1.30 6.77
C TYR A 114 3.86 -1.11 8.24
N THR A 115 4.36 -0.08 8.93
CA THR A 115 3.97 0.27 10.30
C THR A 115 2.75 1.19 10.29
N ASP A 116 2.06 1.30 11.43
CA ASP A 116 0.81 2.08 11.53
C ASP A 116 0.99 3.56 11.18
N ASN A 117 2.20 4.13 11.30
CA ASN A 117 2.53 5.49 10.90
C ASN A 117 2.47 5.73 9.37
N HIS A 118 2.46 4.66 8.57
CA HIS A 118 2.27 4.72 7.11
C HIS A 118 0.83 4.38 6.70
N MET A 119 -0.08 4.28 7.66
CA MET A 119 -1.48 4.02 7.39
C MET A 119 -2.25 5.34 7.33
N PRO A 120 -3.02 5.60 6.27
CA PRO A 120 -3.86 6.79 6.20
C PRO A 120 -4.92 6.79 7.31
N ASP A 121 -5.09 7.94 7.97
CA ASP A 121 -6.00 8.13 9.09
C ASP A 121 -7.48 7.94 8.71
N SER A 122 -7.85 8.22 7.44
CA SER A 122 -9.19 7.96 6.89
C SER A 122 -9.22 7.93 5.34
N GLY A 123 -10.36 7.54 4.76
CA GLY A 123 -10.60 7.61 3.31
C GLY A 123 -9.97 6.52 2.43
N HIS A 124 -9.01 5.75 2.94
CA HIS A 124 -8.21 4.80 2.14
C HIS A 124 -8.33 3.35 2.62
N SER A 125 -9.55 2.94 3.00
CA SER A 125 -9.79 1.62 3.61
C SER A 125 -9.31 0.45 2.73
N HIS A 126 -9.33 0.60 1.41
CA HIS A 126 -8.82 -0.41 0.47
C HIS A 126 -7.29 -0.59 0.59
N TYR A 127 -6.53 0.50 0.70
CA TYR A 127 -5.08 0.49 0.94
C TYR A 127 -4.76 -0.22 2.26
N VAL A 128 -5.47 0.16 3.32
CA VAL A 128 -5.34 -0.45 4.65
C VAL A 128 -5.56 -1.97 4.60
N ARG A 129 -6.58 -2.43 3.86
CA ARG A 129 -6.84 -3.86 3.71
C ARG A 129 -5.74 -4.58 2.93
N ARG A 130 -5.19 -3.97 1.88
CA ARG A 130 -4.04 -4.53 1.12
C ARG A 130 -2.80 -4.63 2.00
N VAL A 131 -2.44 -3.57 2.72
CA VAL A 131 -1.31 -3.57 3.68
C VAL A 131 -1.48 -4.66 4.74
N LYS A 132 -2.65 -4.72 5.39
CA LYS A 132 -2.95 -5.77 6.38
C LYS A 132 -2.89 -7.18 5.78
N THR A 133 -3.15 -7.31 4.48
CA THR A 133 -3.06 -8.59 3.77
C THR A 133 -1.60 -8.98 3.54
N ILE A 134 -0.74 -8.05 3.11
CA ILE A 134 0.71 -8.28 2.98
C ILE A 134 1.30 -8.67 4.35
N GLN A 135 1.01 -7.92 5.41
CA GLN A 135 1.50 -8.23 6.76
C GLN A 135 1.10 -9.64 7.22
N ARG A 136 -0.15 -10.05 6.98
CA ARG A 136 -0.62 -11.42 7.29
C ARG A 136 0.11 -12.46 6.44
N MET A 137 0.35 -12.16 5.17
CA MET A 137 1.08 -13.03 4.25
C MET A 137 2.50 -13.30 4.77
N GLU A 138 3.22 -12.24 5.14
CA GLU A 138 4.56 -12.33 5.74
C GLU A 138 4.59 -13.15 7.04
N GLY A 139 3.49 -13.09 7.81
CA GLY A 139 3.28 -13.91 9.00
C GLY A 139 3.09 -15.40 8.70
N GLU A 140 2.36 -15.76 7.63
CA GLU A 140 2.22 -17.16 7.20
C GLU A 140 3.54 -17.68 6.62
N PHE A 141 4.21 -16.93 5.74
CA PHE A 141 5.50 -17.33 5.18
C PHE A 141 6.57 -17.56 6.25
N LYS A 142 6.62 -16.71 7.29
CA LYS A 142 7.56 -16.89 8.41
C LYS A 142 7.49 -18.30 9.03
N LYS A 143 6.30 -18.92 9.07
CA LYS A 143 6.10 -20.26 9.64
C LYS A 143 6.69 -21.35 8.74
N CYS A 144 6.60 -21.18 7.42
CA CYS A 144 7.07 -22.13 6.42
C CYS A 144 8.57 -22.01 6.12
N CYS A 145 9.16 -20.84 6.37
CA CYS A 145 10.56 -20.56 6.06
C CYS A 145 11.60 -21.29 6.92
N LYS A 146 11.18 -22.07 7.92
CA LYS A 146 12.11 -22.96 8.66
C LYS A 146 12.65 -24.07 7.77
N THR A 147 11.83 -24.55 6.83
CA THR A 147 12.14 -25.68 5.95
C THR A 147 12.01 -25.32 4.47
N GLU A 148 11.80 -24.03 4.15
CA GLU A 148 11.52 -23.56 2.79
C GLU A 148 10.41 -24.40 2.11
N ASP A 149 9.36 -24.73 2.87
CA ASP A 149 8.27 -25.60 2.41
C ASP A 149 7.29 -24.80 1.50
N VAL A 150 7.33 -25.13 0.21
CA VAL A 150 6.48 -24.54 -0.83
C VAL A 150 5.01 -24.83 -0.60
N ALA A 151 4.64 -26.04 -0.20
CA ALA A 151 3.23 -26.42 0.01
C ALA A 151 2.63 -25.68 1.21
N CYS A 152 3.40 -25.56 2.30
CA CYS A 152 3.05 -24.72 3.44
C CYS A 152 2.83 -23.25 3.01
N ALA A 153 3.78 -22.68 2.25
CA ALA A 153 3.70 -21.30 1.81
C ALA A 153 2.50 -21.06 0.87
N HIS A 154 2.26 -21.96 -0.08
CA HIS A 154 1.13 -21.91 -1.02
C HIS A 154 -0.21 -21.98 -0.31
N SER A 155 -0.35 -22.87 0.69
CA SER A 155 -1.54 -22.96 1.52
C SER A 155 -1.79 -21.67 2.32
N GLY A 156 -0.73 -21.11 2.92
CA GLY A 156 -0.77 -19.80 3.58
C GLY A 156 -1.21 -18.69 2.64
N TRP A 157 -0.69 -18.68 1.42
CA TRP A 157 -1.04 -17.72 0.37
C TRP A 157 -2.52 -17.80 -0.03
N LYS A 158 -3.03 -19.00 -0.32
CA LYS A 158 -4.44 -19.23 -0.63
C LYS A 158 -5.36 -18.78 0.52
N LYS A 159 -5.00 -19.13 1.75
CA LYS A 159 -5.74 -18.79 2.97
C LYS A 159 -5.83 -17.28 3.20
N VAL A 160 -4.72 -16.55 3.03
CA VAL A 160 -4.68 -15.10 3.24
C VAL A 160 -5.49 -14.37 2.16
N LEU A 161 -5.36 -14.75 0.89
CA LEU A 161 -6.13 -14.16 -0.21
C LEU A 161 -7.63 -14.50 -0.12
N GLY A 162 -7.98 -15.72 0.27
CA GLY A 162 -9.37 -16.09 0.52
C GLY A 162 -10.01 -15.23 1.61
N LYS A 163 -9.30 -14.98 2.72
CA LYS A 163 -9.74 -14.07 3.78
C LYS A 163 -9.83 -12.62 3.30
N PHE A 164 -8.93 -12.18 2.42
CA PHE A 164 -9.00 -10.86 1.82
C PHE A 164 -10.27 -10.70 1.00
N CYS A 165 -10.57 -11.63 0.09
CA CYS A 165 -11.79 -11.56 -0.73
C CYS A 165 -13.06 -11.69 0.10
N ALA A 166 -13.11 -12.56 1.12
CA ALA A 166 -14.25 -12.62 2.04
C ALA A 166 -14.52 -11.27 2.72
N LYS A 167 -13.46 -10.52 3.09
CA LYS A 167 -13.60 -9.17 3.64
C LYS A 167 -13.99 -8.14 2.60
N GLU A 168 -13.47 -8.24 1.38
CA GLU A 168 -13.86 -7.36 0.27
C GLU A 168 -15.36 -7.45 0.00
N GLN A 169 -15.96 -8.65 0.03
CA GLN A 169 -17.39 -8.84 -0.21
C GLN A 169 -18.30 -8.17 0.84
N ILE A 170 -17.84 -8.07 2.09
CA ILE A 170 -18.63 -7.49 3.19
C ILE A 170 -18.56 -5.95 3.20
N VAL A 171 -17.50 -5.37 2.63
CA VAL A 171 -17.33 -3.90 2.62
C VAL A 171 -18.08 -3.28 1.44
N LYS A 172 -18.67 -2.10 1.68
CA LYS A 172 -19.41 -1.33 0.67
C LYS A 172 -18.50 -0.63 -0.36
N THR A 173 -17.20 -0.88 -0.34
CA THR A 173 -16.24 -0.29 -1.28
C THR A 173 -16.12 -1.14 -2.55
N LYS A 174 -15.66 -0.56 -3.65
CA LYS A 174 -15.32 -1.32 -4.87
C LYS A 174 -14.39 -2.49 -4.53
N HIS A 175 -14.82 -3.70 -4.83
CA HIS A 175 -14.06 -4.93 -4.58
C HIS A 175 -12.87 -5.03 -5.53
N HIS A 176 -11.80 -5.67 -5.07
CA HIS A 176 -10.68 -6.06 -5.93
C HIS A 176 -11.14 -6.93 -7.11
N GLU A 177 -10.64 -6.64 -8.32
CA GLU A 177 -11.10 -7.32 -9.56
C GLU A 177 -10.92 -8.84 -9.50
N CYS A 178 -9.80 -9.34 -8.97
CA CYS A 178 -9.60 -10.78 -8.78
C CYS A 178 -10.61 -11.44 -7.84
N CYS A 179 -11.18 -10.72 -6.87
CA CYS A 179 -12.20 -11.28 -5.97
C CYS A 179 -13.58 -11.44 -6.63
N LYS A 180 -13.76 -10.93 -7.86
CA LYS A 180 -15.00 -11.08 -8.64
C LYS A 180 -15.01 -12.32 -9.53
N LYS A 181 -13.91 -13.08 -9.58
CA LYS A 181 -13.83 -14.32 -10.36
C LYS A 181 -14.79 -15.36 -9.76
N LYS A 182 -15.44 -16.14 -10.63
CA LYS A 182 -16.56 -17.03 -10.26
C LYS A 182 -16.10 -18.23 -9.40
N ASP A 183 -14.92 -18.76 -9.68
CA ASP A 183 -14.35 -19.91 -8.98
C ASP A 183 -13.00 -19.56 -8.32
N GLN A 184 -12.60 -20.38 -7.34
CA GLN A 184 -11.38 -20.17 -6.58
C GLN A 184 -10.11 -20.29 -7.43
N SER A 185 -10.08 -21.16 -8.43
CA SER A 185 -8.90 -21.36 -9.27
C SER A 185 -8.62 -20.09 -10.09
N SER A 186 -9.64 -19.57 -10.76
CA SER A 186 -9.57 -18.30 -11.51
C SER A 186 -9.24 -17.11 -10.63
N MET A 187 -9.75 -17.08 -9.38
CA MET A 187 -9.41 -16.05 -8.40
C MET A 187 -7.92 -16.06 -8.06
N TYR A 188 -7.36 -17.22 -7.73
CA TYR A 188 -5.94 -17.37 -7.41
C TYR A 188 -5.05 -17.10 -8.63
N SER A 189 -5.41 -17.62 -9.80
CA SER A 189 -4.68 -17.35 -11.05
C SER A 189 -4.61 -15.86 -11.35
N CYS A 190 -5.71 -15.12 -11.17
CA CYS A 190 -5.73 -13.66 -11.31
C CYS A 190 -4.75 -12.97 -10.34
N PHE A 191 -4.73 -13.37 -9.06
CA PHE A 191 -3.78 -12.78 -8.11
C PHE A 191 -2.32 -13.09 -8.46
N ALA A 192 -2.06 -14.30 -8.95
CA ALA A 192 -0.72 -14.69 -9.38
C ALA A 192 -0.25 -13.89 -10.62
N SER A 193 -1.14 -13.64 -11.59
CA SER A 193 -0.81 -12.88 -12.80
C SER A 193 -0.68 -11.37 -12.56
N GLU A 194 -1.43 -10.84 -11.60
CA GLU A 194 -1.41 -9.41 -11.25
C GLU A 194 -0.27 -9.07 -10.27
N ALA A 195 0.49 -10.04 -9.78
CA ALA A 195 1.57 -9.80 -8.83
C ALA A 195 2.70 -8.99 -9.48
N PRO A 196 3.02 -7.77 -8.97
CA PRO A 196 4.05 -6.94 -9.59
C PRO A 196 5.47 -7.49 -9.43
N TYR A 197 5.70 -8.29 -8.37
CA TYR A 197 7.00 -8.90 -8.05
C TYR A 197 6.81 -10.38 -7.72
N PRO A 198 6.54 -11.24 -8.72
CA PRO A 198 6.20 -12.65 -8.50
C PRO A 198 7.37 -13.45 -7.91
N GLU A 199 8.62 -13.02 -8.16
CA GLU A 199 9.82 -13.68 -7.65
C GLU A 199 10.34 -13.06 -6.34
N TYR A 200 9.61 -12.11 -5.73
CA TYR A 200 9.96 -11.48 -4.45
C TYR A 200 11.34 -10.79 -4.44
N ASP A 201 11.74 -10.26 -5.58
CA ASP A 201 13.06 -9.67 -5.88
C ASP A 201 13.05 -8.14 -5.96
N ARG A 202 11.94 -7.48 -5.60
CA ARG A 202 11.77 -6.02 -5.60
C ARG A 202 12.94 -5.28 -4.96
N GLU A 203 13.44 -5.77 -3.82
CA GLU A 203 14.53 -5.13 -3.07
C GLU A 203 15.93 -5.57 -3.51
N VAL A 204 16.04 -6.45 -4.52
CA VAL A 204 17.32 -6.93 -5.05
C VAL A 204 17.70 -6.10 -6.27
N VAL A 205 18.80 -5.36 -6.15
CA VAL A 205 19.41 -4.65 -7.28
C VAL A 205 20.67 -5.41 -7.68
N VAL A 206 20.74 -5.83 -8.94
CA VAL A 206 21.97 -6.37 -9.52
C VAL A 206 22.89 -5.19 -9.82
N LEU A 207 24.09 -5.20 -9.21
CA LEU A 207 25.12 -4.19 -9.44
C LEU A 207 26.30 -4.85 -10.13
N ASP A 208 26.76 -4.25 -11.23
CA ASP A 208 28.04 -4.60 -11.84
C ASP A 208 29.15 -3.84 -11.12
N LEU A 209 29.96 -4.55 -10.34
CA LEU A 209 31.10 -3.94 -9.63
C LEU A 209 32.32 -3.72 -10.54
N GLY A 210 32.34 -4.27 -11.75
CA GLY A 210 33.38 -3.99 -12.75
C GLY A 210 33.18 -2.63 -13.43
N ASN A 211 31.94 -2.13 -13.46
CA ASN A 211 31.58 -0.84 -14.03
C ASN A 211 30.53 -0.13 -13.16
N ILE A 212 30.98 0.37 -12.00
CA ILE A 212 30.08 1.01 -11.02
C ILE A 212 29.64 2.39 -11.55
N THR A 213 28.34 2.52 -11.82
CA THR A 213 27.71 3.80 -12.15
C THR A 213 27.51 4.67 -10.90
N GLU A 214 27.23 5.96 -11.09
CA GLU A 214 26.95 6.88 -9.98
C GLU A 214 25.79 6.41 -9.09
N ASP A 215 24.68 5.95 -9.67
CA ASP A 215 23.55 5.38 -8.94
C ASP A 215 23.91 4.08 -8.19
N GLY A 216 24.74 3.23 -8.83
CA GLY A 216 25.28 2.04 -8.18
C GLY A 216 26.16 2.37 -6.97
N LEU A 217 26.98 3.40 -7.08
CA LEU A 217 27.82 3.89 -5.98
C LEU A 217 26.98 4.49 -4.85
N HIS A 218 25.94 5.26 -5.18
CA HIS A 218 25.00 5.79 -4.19
C HIS A 218 24.34 4.66 -3.38
N LYS A 219 23.91 3.59 -4.06
CA LYS A 219 23.36 2.38 -3.41
C LYS A 219 24.40 1.66 -2.55
N ILE A 220 25.65 1.54 -3.02
CA ILE A 220 26.75 0.94 -2.26
C ILE A 220 27.04 1.74 -1.00
N CYS A 221 27.07 3.07 -1.08
CA CYS A 221 27.35 3.93 0.06
C CYS A 221 26.20 4.06 1.06
N GLY A 222 24.98 3.69 0.66
CA GLY A 222 23.84 3.59 1.57
C GLY A 222 23.81 2.29 2.38
N ASP A 223 22.67 2.06 3.05
CA ASP A 223 22.41 0.89 3.89
C ASP A 223 22.07 -0.38 3.09
N SER A 224 22.76 -0.60 1.97
CA SER A 224 22.60 -1.82 1.18
C SER A 224 23.38 -2.99 1.79
N LYS A 225 22.76 -4.18 1.77
CA LYS A 225 23.43 -5.45 2.09
C LYS A 225 23.73 -6.19 0.80
N LEU A 226 24.97 -6.61 0.63
CA LEU A 226 25.37 -7.44 -0.50
C LEU A 226 24.86 -8.88 -0.34
N LEU A 227 24.30 -9.40 -1.41
CA LEU A 227 23.91 -10.79 -1.56
C LEU A 227 24.77 -11.40 -2.68
N THR A 228 25.97 -11.88 -2.33
CA THR A 228 26.90 -12.46 -3.31
C THR A 228 27.45 -13.78 -2.82
N LYS A 229 27.67 -14.71 -3.75
CA LYS A 229 28.36 -15.99 -3.49
C LYS A 229 29.87 -15.88 -3.70
N GLN A 230 30.37 -14.81 -4.32
CA GLN A 230 31.79 -14.61 -4.57
C GLN A 230 32.49 -14.03 -3.35
N LYS A 231 33.59 -14.66 -2.91
CA LYS A 231 34.32 -14.30 -1.69
C LYS A 231 35.02 -12.93 -1.75
N GLN A 232 35.39 -12.46 -2.95
CA GLN A 232 36.10 -11.17 -3.14
C GLN A 232 35.17 -9.95 -3.15
N MET A 233 33.89 -10.13 -3.50
CA MET A 233 32.92 -9.05 -3.64
C MET A 233 32.62 -8.31 -2.31
N PRO A 234 32.50 -8.99 -1.15
CA PRO A 234 32.40 -8.32 0.15
C PRO A 234 33.59 -7.41 0.46
N PHE A 235 34.81 -7.81 0.07
CA PHE A 235 36.02 -7.05 0.34
C PHE A 235 36.12 -5.78 -0.51
N LEU A 236 35.79 -5.88 -1.81
CA LEU A 236 35.71 -4.73 -2.72
C LEU A 236 34.71 -3.69 -2.21
N VAL A 237 33.50 -4.13 -1.86
CA VAL A 237 32.47 -3.20 -1.38
C VAL A 237 32.78 -2.64 0.00
N SER A 238 33.41 -3.41 0.88
CA SER A 238 33.94 -2.87 2.14
C SER A 238 34.97 -1.77 1.87
N GLY A 239 35.88 -2.00 0.92
CA GLY A 239 36.87 -1.01 0.50
C GLY A 239 36.27 0.27 -0.05
N LEU A 240 35.26 0.15 -0.92
CA LEU A 240 34.52 1.30 -1.44
C LEU A 240 33.79 2.06 -0.33
N LYS A 241 33.16 1.34 0.60
CA LYS A 241 32.48 1.92 1.77
C LYS A 241 33.43 2.70 2.67
N THR A 242 34.64 2.19 2.91
CA THR A 242 35.60 2.86 3.80
C THR A 242 36.36 3.99 3.12
N SER A 243 36.76 3.79 1.86
CA SER A 243 37.69 4.70 1.17
C SER A 243 36.99 5.73 0.31
N CYS A 244 35.88 5.40 -0.34
CA CYS A 244 35.24 6.27 -1.32
C CYS A 244 33.95 6.91 -0.83
N CYS A 245 33.12 6.22 -0.03
CA CYS A 245 31.85 6.77 0.44
C CYS A 245 31.94 8.02 1.35
N PRO A 246 33.01 8.24 2.14
CA PRO A 246 33.18 9.47 2.92
C PRO A 246 33.55 10.71 2.09
N LEU A 247 33.99 10.53 0.83
CA LEU A 247 34.42 11.64 -0.02
C LEU A 247 33.22 12.46 -0.54
N PRO A 248 33.42 13.73 -0.93
CA PRO A 248 32.38 14.50 -1.62
C PRO A 248 32.09 13.95 -3.02
N LEU A 249 30.86 14.18 -3.52
CA LEU A 249 30.27 13.55 -4.72
C LEU A 249 31.18 13.66 -5.97
N ASP A 250 31.84 14.80 -6.15
CA ASP A 250 32.79 15.10 -7.22
C ASP A 250 34.03 14.18 -7.21
N LYS A 251 34.42 13.67 -6.04
CA LYS A 251 35.61 12.80 -5.86
C LYS A 251 35.26 11.33 -5.71
N LYS A 252 33.99 10.99 -5.45
CA LYS A 252 33.52 9.61 -5.25
C LYS A 252 33.76 8.72 -6.47
N MET A 253 33.45 9.23 -7.66
CA MET A 253 33.59 8.46 -8.91
C MET A 253 35.06 8.18 -9.26
N GLY A 254 35.94 9.16 -9.07
CA GLY A 254 37.39 8.98 -9.25
C GLY A 254 37.98 7.94 -8.30
N CYS A 255 37.63 8.00 -7.01
CA CYS A 255 38.05 6.99 -6.03
C CYS A 255 37.54 5.59 -6.38
N THR A 256 36.30 5.48 -6.85
CA THR A 256 35.68 4.20 -7.21
C THR A 256 36.40 3.56 -8.39
N ALA A 257 36.69 4.34 -9.44
CA ALA A 257 37.46 3.86 -10.59
C ALA A 257 38.84 3.34 -10.18
N GLU A 258 39.50 4.01 -9.22
CA GLU A 258 40.80 3.58 -8.73
C GLU A 258 40.73 2.30 -7.89
N GLN A 259 39.78 2.20 -6.96
CA GLN A 259 39.58 0.98 -6.15
C GLN A 259 39.21 -0.23 -7.01
N VAL A 260 38.42 -0.04 -8.06
CA VAL A 260 38.06 -1.08 -9.02
C VAL A 260 39.25 -1.47 -9.91
N ARG A 261 40.26 -0.60 -10.12
CA ARG A 261 41.48 -0.92 -10.90
C ARG A 261 42.59 -1.55 -10.06
N VAL A 262 42.76 -1.13 -8.81
CA VAL A 262 43.85 -1.59 -7.94
C VAL A 262 43.65 -3.05 -7.52
N ARG A 263 42.41 -3.51 -7.30
CA ARG A 263 42.14 -4.84 -6.73
C ARG A 263 41.93 -6.04 -7.66
N PRO A 264 41.56 -5.90 -8.94
CA PRO A 264 41.73 -7.00 -9.91
C PRO A 264 43.20 -7.41 -10.02
N SER A 265 44.12 -6.46 -9.80
CA SER A 265 45.57 -6.65 -9.91
C SER A 265 46.22 -7.30 -8.67
N GLU A 266 45.61 -7.18 -7.49
CA GLU A 266 46.08 -7.84 -6.25
C GLU A 266 45.54 -9.29 -6.07
N LEU A 267 44.71 -9.78 -6.99
CA LEU A 267 44.21 -11.16 -7.02
C LEU A 267 45.08 -12.12 -7.86
N GLN A 268 46.14 -11.63 -8.50
CA GLN A 268 47.29 -12.47 -8.84
C GLN A 268 48.17 -12.62 -7.59
N LEU A 269 47.80 -13.54 -6.69
CA LEU A 269 48.84 -14.18 -5.89
C LEU A 269 49.57 -15.23 -6.76
N PRO A 270 50.90 -15.32 -6.63
CA PRO A 270 51.75 -16.17 -7.47
C PRO A 270 51.46 -17.66 -7.25
N ALA A 271 51.86 -18.44 -8.26
CA ALA A 271 51.68 -19.88 -8.44
C ALA A 271 51.96 -20.75 -7.21
#